data_AF-A0A6N6PZ60-F1
#
_entry.id   AF-A0A6N6PZ60-F1
#
_cell.length_a   1.000
_cell.length_b   1.000
_cell.length_c   1.000
_cell.angle_alpha   90.00
_cell.angle_beta   90.00
_cell.angle_gamma   90.00
#
_symmetry.space_group_name_H-M   'P 1'
#
loop_
_entity.id
_entity.type
_entity.pdbx_description
1 polymer ?
#
loop_
_entity_poly.entity_id
_entity_poly.type
_entity_poly.pdbx_seq_one_letter_code
_entity_poly.pdbx_strand_id
1 'polypeptide(L)'
;MELCLRSLKTTLGMEMLSCRTPGNLEIELRMHLLVHNLVRGLMLEAARQHGVRRERLSFAGTLGAACRFAESMRAARSRAGREKIRRGLLRAIAGDPVPERPGRREPRAVKRRPKPHPLLTRARRSYREIPHRSRHCRPAAVATNPGISTP
;
A
#
# COMPACT_ATOMS: atom_id res chain seq x y z
N MET A 1 8.31 -0.77 -9.10
CA MET A 1 7.73 -2.12 -9.30
C MET A 1 7.15 -2.75 -8.02
N GLU A 2 7.66 -2.45 -6.82
CA GLU A 2 7.26 -3.13 -5.57
C GLU A 2 5.81 -2.89 -5.10
N LEU A 3 5.19 -1.73 -5.42
CA LEU A 3 3.82 -1.39 -5.00
C LEU A 3 2.72 -2.19 -5.73
N CYS A 4 3.00 -2.76 -6.90
CA CYS A 4 1.98 -3.44 -7.71
C CYS A 4 1.52 -4.75 -7.06
N LEU A 5 2.45 -5.54 -6.52
CA LEU A 5 2.18 -6.83 -5.89
C LEU A 5 1.36 -6.68 -4.60
N ARG A 6 1.53 -5.58 -3.87
CA ARG A 6 0.75 -5.31 -2.65
C ARG A 6 -0.73 -5.15 -2.97
N SER A 7 -1.09 -4.34 -3.96
CA SER A 7 -2.48 -4.17 -4.39
C SER A 7 -3.15 -5.48 -4.79
N LEU A 8 -2.44 -6.37 -5.49
CA LEU A 8 -2.93 -7.70 -5.83
C LEU A 8 -3.14 -8.57 -4.58
N LYS A 9 -2.11 -8.71 -3.73
CA LYS A 9 -2.17 -9.59 -2.56
C LYS A 9 -3.15 -9.11 -1.49
N THR A 10 -3.05 -7.84 -1.08
CA THR A 10 -3.79 -7.33 0.07
C THR A 10 -5.12 -6.68 -0.29
N THR A 11 -5.17 -5.89 -1.37
CA THR A 11 -6.40 -5.14 -1.69
C THR A 11 -7.40 -5.97 -2.47
N LEU A 12 -6.93 -6.87 -3.34
CA LEU A 12 -7.79 -7.79 -4.07
C LEU A 12 -7.96 -9.16 -3.38
N GLY A 13 -7.32 -9.37 -2.22
CA GLY A 13 -7.50 -10.61 -1.44
C GLY A 13 -6.81 -11.85 -2.03
N MET A 14 -5.83 -11.68 -2.94
CA MET A 14 -5.11 -12.79 -3.59
C MET A 14 -4.15 -13.54 -2.65
N GLU A 15 -4.20 -13.30 -1.34
CA GLU A 15 -3.42 -14.03 -0.32
C GLU A 15 -3.98 -15.41 0.00
N MET A 16 -5.29 -15.61 -0.17
CA MET A 16 -5.96 -16.88 -0.01
C MET A 16 -6.91 -17.08 -1.19
N LEU A 17 -6.53 -17.97 -2.11
CA LEU A 17 -7.35 -18.35 -3.25
C LEU A 17 -8.36 -19.40 -2.81
N SER A 18 -9.61 -19.23 -3.23
CA SER A 18 -10.74 -20.05 -2.79
C SER A 18 -10.91 -21.33 -3.62
N CYS A 19 -10.39 -21.33 -4.85
CA CYS A 19 -10.54 -22.44 -5.78
C CYS A 19 -9.69 -23.67 -5.38
N ARG A 20 -10.29 -24.86 -5.52
CA ARG A 20 -9.65 -26.14 -5.20
C ARG A 20 -9.19 -26.94 -6.42
N THR A 21 -9.65 -26.55 -7.62
CA THR A 21 -9.31 -27.21 -8.88
C THR A 21 -8.40 -26.31 -9.72
N PRO A 22 -7.46 -26.89 -10.50
CA PRO A 22 -6.50 -26.11 -11.27
C PRO A 22 -7.15 -25.22 -12.33
N GLY A 23 -8.24 -25.68 -12.97
CA GLY A 23 -8.98 -24.87 -13.95
C GLY A 23 -9.64 -23.63 -13.34
N ASN A 24 -10.26 -23.77 -12.16
CA ASN A 24 -10.90 -22.62 -11.50
C ASN A 24 -9.87 -21.66 -10.91
N LEU A 25 -8.73 -22.19 -10.44
CA LEU A 25 -7.61 -21.38 -9.97
C LEU A 25 -7.10 -20.43 -11.05
N GLU A 26 -6.97 -20.92 -12.28
CA GLU A 26 -6.55 -20.10 -13.41
C GLU A 26 -7.53 -18.97 -13.69
N ILE A 27 -8.84 -19.25 -13.61
CA ILE A 27 -9.88 -18.23 -13.76
C ILE A 27 -9.79 -17.19 -12.64
N GLU A 28 -9.66 -17.62 -11.38
CA GLU A 28 -9.54 -16.73 -10.23
C GLU A 28 -8.33 -15.80 -10.37
N LEU A 29 -7.17 -16.33 -10.76
CA LEU A 29 -5.96 -15.53 -11.00
C LEU A 29 -6.14 -14.53 -12.14
N ARG A 30 -6.72 -14.97 -13.27
CA ARG A 30 -7.01 -14.08 -14.41
C ARG A 30 -7.96 -12.96 -14.02
N MET A 31 -8.98 -13.25 -13.20
CA MET A 31 -9.92 -12.24 -12.70
C MET A 31 -9.22 -11.21 -11.79
N HIS A 32 -8.33 -11.64 -10.89
CA HIS A 32 -7.54 -10.70 -10.09
C HIS A 32 -6.67 -9.77 -10.96
N LEU A 33 -6.00 -10.32 -11.99
CA LEU A 33 -5.20 -9.53 -12.92
C LEU A 33 -6.05 -8.56 -13.74
N LEU A 34 -7.22 -9.01 -14.21
CA LEU A 34 -8.17 -8.18 -14.95
C LEU A 34 -8.63 -6.99 -14.10
N VAL A 35 -9.07 -7.24 -12.86
CA VAL A 35 -9.52 -6.18 -11.94
C VAL A 35 -8.36 -5.22 -11.63
N HIS A 36 -7.15 -5.74 -11.41
CA HIS A 36 -5.98 -4.91 -11.19
C HIS A 36 -5.73 -3.94 -12.36
N ASN A 37 -5.71 -4.47 -13.58
CA ASN A 37 -5.45 -3.68 -14.78
C ASN A 37 -6.57 -2.66 -15.03
N LEU A 38 -7.83 -3.03 -14.80
CA LEU A 38 -8.97 -2.12 -14.92
C LEU A 38 -8.85 -0.93 -13.97
N VAL A 39 -8.60 -1.20 -12.68
CA VAL A 39 -8.44 -0.14 -11.67
C VAL A 39 -7.24 0.75 -12.01
N ARG A 40 -6.11 0.17 -12.45
CA ARG A 40 -4.95 0.95 -12.89
C ARG A 40 -5.24 1.83 -14.11
N GLY A 41 -6.04 1.34 -15.04
CA GLY A 41 -6.53 2.11 -16.19
C GLY A 41 -7.36 3.32 -15.73
N LEU A 42 -8.32 3.11 -14.83
CA LEU A 42 -9.15 4.18 -14.26
C LEU A 42 -8.30 5.25 -13.55
N MET A 43 -7.30 4.83 -12.76
CA MET A 43 -6.37 5.75 -12.12
C MET A 43 -5.60 6.59 -13.15
N LEU A 44 -5.09 5.95 -14.21
CA LEU A 44 -4.34 6.64 -15.26
C LEU A 44 -5.22 7.63 -16.03
N GLU A 45 -6.45 7.23 -16.34
CA GLU A 45 -7.41 8.09 -17.03
C GLU A 45 -7.81 9.30 -16.17
N ALA A 46 -8.15 9.08 -14.90
CA ALA A 46 -8.45 10.16 -13.97
C ALA A 46 -7.26 11.13 -13.80
N ALA A 47 -6.04 10.58 -13.68
CA ALA A 47 -4.81 11.37 -13.60
C ALA A 47 -4.62 12.25 -14.85
N ARG A 48 -4.79 11.69 -16.04
CA ARG A 48 -4.64 12.41 -17.32
C ARG A 48 -5.72 13.48 -17.50
N GLN A 49 -6.96 13.17 -17.17
CA GLN A 49 -8.09 14.08 -17.41
C GLN A 49 -8.15 15.24 -16.41
N HIS A 50 -7.68 15.05 -15.19
CA HIS A 50 -7.75 16.05 -14.12
C HIS A 50 -6.38 16.61 -13.69
N GLY A 51 -5.29 16.23 -14.37
CA GLY A 51 -3.94 16.73 -14.09
C GLY A 51 -3.38 16.31 -12.72
N VAL A 52 -3.86 15.19 -12.15
CA VAL A 52 -3.42 14.70 -10.84
C VAL A 52 -2.27 13.70 -11.01
N ARG A 53 -1.27 13.76 -10.13
CA ARG A 53 -0.20 12.75 -10.08
C ARG A 53 -0.79 11.36 -9.79
N ARG A 54 -0.56 10.40 -10.68
CA ARG A 54 -1.08 9.01 -10.54
C ARG A 54 -0.64 8.36 -9.23
N GLU A 55 0.55 8.66 -8.76
CA GLU A 55 1.15 8.13 -7.53
C GLU A 55 0.37 8.57 -6.28
N ARG A 56 -0.39 9.66 -6.39
CA ARG A 56 -1.26 10.17 -5.33
C ARG A 56 -2.64 9.54 -5.35
N LEU A 57 -3.01 8.80 -6.38
CA LEU A 57 -4.30 8.13 -6.41
C LEU A 57 -4.21 6.82 -5.61
N SER A 58 -5.18 6.58 -4.75
CA SER A 58 -5.26 5.33 -4.00
C SER A 58 -5.88 4.23 -4.86
N PHE A 59 -5.21 3.08 -4.99
CA PHE A 59 -5.79 1.88 -5.62
C PHE A 59 -7.05 1.40 -4.88
N ALA A 60 -7.03 1.34 -3.54
CA ALA A 60 -8.17 0.91 -2.73
C ALA A 60 -9.36 1.87 -2.85
N GLY A 61 -9.14 3.17 -2.67
CA GLY A 61 -10.14 4.22 -2.94
C GLY A 61 -10.72 4.16 -4.37
N THR A 62 -9.89 3.95 -5.39
CA THR A 62 -10.36 3.81 -6.78
C THR A 62 -11.24 2.58 -6.96
N LEU A 63 -10.86 1.44 -6.40
CA LEU A 63 -11.67 0.22 -6.42
C LEU A 63 -13.02 0.44 -5.71
N GLY A 64 -13.02 1.06 -4.54
CA GLY A 64 -14.25 1.40 -3.81
C GLY A 64 -15.16 2.35 -4.58
N ALA A 65 -14.59 3.38 -5.22
CA ALA A 65 -15.33 4.29 -6.09
C ALA A 65 -15.93 3.55 -7.29
N ALA A 66 -15.15 2.69 -7.95
CA ALA A 66 -15.64 1.88 -9.08
C ALA A 66 -16.82 0.98 -8.68
N CYS A 67 -16.73 0.28 -7.54
CA CYS A 67 -17.81 -0.56 -7.02
C CYS A 67 -19.08 0.26 -6.73
N ARG A 68 -18.94 1.43 -6.09
CA ARG A 68 -20.09 2.32 -5.80
C ARG A 68 -20.77 2.81 -7.08
N PHE A 69 -19.99 3.18 -8.09
CA PHE A 69 -20.54 3.67 -9.35
C PHE A 69 -21.05 2.55 -10.26
N ALA A 70 -20.71 1.29 -9.99
CA ALA A 70 -21.13 0.14 -10.79
C ALA A 70 -22.66 0.01 -10.82
N GLU A 71 -23.35 0.23 -9.70
CA GLU A 71 -24.81 0.19 -9.63
C GLU A 71 -25.44 1.25 -10.54
N SER A 72 -24.98 2.50 -10.44
CA SER A 72 -25.45 3.59 -11.30
C SER A 72 -25.13 3.32 -12.77
N MET A 73 -23.96 2.75 -13.07
CA MET A 73 -23.56 2.41 -14.44
C MET A 73 -24.43 1.29 -15.02
N ARG A 74 -24.84 0.32 -14.21
CA ARG A 74 -25.78 -0.75 -14.60
C ARG A 74 -27.19 -0.23 -14.84
N ALA A 75 -27.65 0.73 -14.02
CA ALA A 75 -28.98 1.33 -14.16
C ALA A 75 -29.11 2.25 -15.38
N ALA A 76 -27.99 2.77 -15.90
CA ALA A 76 -27.99 3.72 -17.00
C ALA A 76 -28.36 3.06 -18.35
N ARG A 77 -29.53 3.44 -18.89
CA ARG A 77 -30.06 2.90 -20.16
C ARG A 77 -29.40 3.51 -21.40
N SER A 78 -29.03 4.78 -21.35
CA SER A 78 -28.45 5.50 -22.50
C SER A 78 -26.92 5.55 -22.47
N ARG A 79 -26.29 5.63 -23.66
CA ARG A 79 -24.85 5.84 -23.80
C ARG A 79 -24.40 7.16 -23.16
N ALA A 80 -25.16 8.24 -23.37
CA ALA A 80 -24.89 9.55 -22.79
C ALA A 80 -24.96 9.53 -21.25
N GLY A 81 -25.91 8.80 -20.67
CA GLY A 81 -26.04 8.63 -19.23
C GLY A 81 -24.84 7.88 -18.63
N ARG A 82 -24.43 6.77 -19.26
CA ARG A 82 -23.22 6.03 -18.87
C ARG A 82 -21.97 6.90 -18.90
N GLU A 83 -21.83 7.72 -19.93
CA GLU A 83 -20.69 8.63 -20.05
C GLU A 83 -20.71 9.73 -18.97
N LYS A 84 -21.88 10.28 -18.62
CA LYS A 84 -22.02 11.23 -17.50
C LYS A 84 -21.57 10.60 -16.17
N ILE A 85 -21.96 9.35 -15.92
CA ILE A 85 -21.58 8.60 -14.72
C ILE A 85 -20.08 8.31 -14.72
N ARG A 86 -19.50 7.90 -15.85
CA ARG A 86 -18.06 7.69 -16.02
C ARG A 86 -17.27 8.97 -15.68
N ARG A 87 -17.67 10.12 -16.23
CA ARG A 87 -17.04 11.40 -15.87
C ARG A 87 -17.17 11.73 -14.39
N GLY A 88 -18.30 11.41 -13.77
CA GLY A 88 -18.50 11.54 -12.32
C GLY A 88 -17.53 10.66 -11.52
N LEU A 89 -17.34 9.41 -11.94
CA LEU A 89 -16.40 8.48 -11.33
C LEU A 89 -14.96 9.01 -11.42
N LEU A 90 -14.52 9.43 -12.61
CA LEU A 90 -13.16 9.96 -12.81
C LEU A 90 -12.90 11.21 -11.98
N ARG A 91 -13.91 12.09 -11.86
CA ARG A 91 -13.84 13.26 -10.98
C ARG A 91 -13.75 12.87 -9.51
N ALA A 92 -14.51 11.88 -9.05
CA ALA A 92 -14.46 11.41 -7.68
C ALA A 92 -13.08 10.80 -7.35
N ILE A 93 -12.50 10.03 -8.27
CA ILE A 93 -11.16 9.47 -8.12
C ILE A 93 -10.10 10.59 -8.01
N ALA A 94 -10.17 11.58 -8.91
CA ALA A 94 -9.24 12.69 -8.90
C ALA A 94 -9.39 13.62 -7.68
N GLY A 95 -10.60 13.70 -7.12
CA GLY A 95 -10.94 14.54 -5.97
C GLY A 95 -10.51 13.98 -4.61
N ASP A 96 -10.15 12.70 -4.53
CA ASP A 96 -9.67 12.05 -3.29
C ASP A 96 -8.20 11.55 -3.41
N PRO A 97 -7.24 12.46 -3.60
CA PRO A 97 -5.85 12.06 -3.65
C PRO A 97 -5.30 11.82 -2.23
N VAL A 98 -4.44 10.80 -2.11
CA VAL A 98 -3.74 10.48 -0.87
C VAL A 98 -2.96 11.72 -0.41
N PRO A 99 -3.14 12.15 0.87
CA PRO A 99 -2.46 13.31 1.40
C PRO A 99 -0.97 13.02 1.54
N GLU A 100 -0.14 13.98 1.14
CA GLU A 100 1.29 13.92 1.44
C GLU A 100 1.50 14.10 2.95
N ARG A 101 2.31 13.21 3.54
CA ARG A 101 2.65 13.25 4.96
C ARG A 101 4.17 13.29 5.10
N PRO A 102 4.82 14.40 4.72
CA PRO A 102 6.27 14.55 4.86
C PRO A 102 6.65 14.40 6.34
N GLY A 103 7.71 13.63 6.61
CA GLY A 103 8.16 13.35 7.98
C GLY A 103 7.49 12.15 8.68
N ARG A 104 6.60 11.40 8.00
CA ARG A 104 6.08 10.15 8.54
C ARG A 104 7.17 9.07 8.56
N ARG A 105 7.68 8.77 9.74
CA ARG A 105 8.56 7.63 10.00
C ARG A 105 7.76 6.51 10.64
N GLU A 106 7.58 5.39 9.93
CA GLU A 106 6.94 4.16 10.43
C GLU A 106 8.01 3.09 10.68
N PRO A 107 8.67 3.11 11.85
CA PRO A 107 9.63 2.07 12.17
C PRO A 107 8.94 0.70 12.26
N ARG A 108 9.61 -0.35 11.79
CA ARG A 108 9.17 -1.75 11.86
C ARG A 108 9.24 -2.30 13.29
N ALA A 109 8.49 -1.69 14.20
CA ALA A 109 8.41 -2.00 15.62
C ALA A 109 6.97 -1.82 16.15
N VAL A 110 6.57 -2.63 17.12
CA VAL A 110 5.21 -2.68 17.68
C VAL A 110 5.19 -2.22 19.13
N LYS A 111 4.15 -1.51 19.58
CA LYS A 111 4.06 -1.02 20.97
C LYS A 111 3.75 -2.11 22.00
N ARG A 112 3.07 -3.19 21.59
CA ARG A 112 2.62 -4.30 22.45
C ARG A 112 2.69 -5.61 21.62
N ARG A 113 2.86 -6.78 22.24
CA ARG A 113 3.15 -8.07 21.53
C ARG A 113 2.08 -9.15 21.82
N PRO A 114 1.80 -10.07 20.86
CA PRO A 114 2.74 -11.16 20.54
C PRO A 114 2.96 -11.45 19.02
N LYS A 115 3.61 -10.57 18.26
CA LYS A 115 4.21 -10.86 16.93
C LYS A 115 5.71 -10.54 16.87
N PRO A 116 6.56 -11.25 16.07
CA PRO A 116 8.02 -11.13 15.98
C PRO A 116 8.56 -9.84 15.38
N HIS A 117 8.21 -8.74 16.03
CA HIS A 117 8.74 -7.41 15.77
C HIS A 117 9.35 -6.83 17.07
N PRO A 118 10.41 -6.01 16.96
CA PRO A 118 10.95 -5.25 18.09
C PRO A 118 9.90 -4.36 18.75
N LEU A 119 10.06 -4.06 20.04
CA LEU A 119 9.17 -3.14 20.75
C LEU A 119 9.48 -1.69 20.36
N LEU A 120 8.43 -0.91 20.10
CA LEU A 120 8.55 0.52 19.87
C LEU A 120 8.70 1.25 21.22
N THR A 121 9.92 1.30 21.72
CA THR A 121 10.27 1.89 23.03
C THR A 121 10.44 3.41 23.00
N ARG A 122 10.67 4.00 21.82
CA ARG A 122 10.84 5.45 21.63
C ARG A 122 9.78 6.01 20.71
N ALA A 123 9.60 7.34 20.73
CA ALA A 123 8.76 8.03 19.75
C ALA A 123 9.22 7.70 18.31
N ARG A 124 8.26 7.49 17.41
CA ARG A 124 8.51 6.98 16.04
C ARG A 124 9.58 7.76 15.28
N ARG A 125 9.58 9.09 15.44
CA ARG A 125 10.57 10.02 14.85
C ARG A 125 12.01 9.72 15.28
N SER A 126 12.23 9.38 16.55
CA SER A 126 13.54 9.11 17.15
C SER A 126 13.96 7.62 17.14
N TYR A 127 13.05 6.71 16.78
CA TYR A 127 13.32 5.28 16.86
C TYR A 127 14.27 4.83 15.74
N ARG A 128 15.40 4.22 16.09
CA ARG A 128 16.33 3.62 15.12
C ARG A 128 15.99 2.14 14.97
N GLU A 129 15.75 1.70 13.74
CA GLU A 129 15.53 0.29 13.46
C GLU A 129 16.80 -0.50 13.75
N ILE A 130 16.65 -1.61 14.48
CA ILE A 130 17.78 -2.50 14.78
C ILE A 130 17.94 -3.44 13.58
N PRO A 131 19.09 -3.42 12.88
CA PRO A 131 19.33 -4.30 11.74
C PRO A 131 19.61 -5.72 12.25
N HIS A 132 18.57 -6.56 12.25
CA HIS A 132 18.58 -8.01 12.48
C HIS A 132 19.20 -8.50 13.82
N ARG A 133 18.51 -9.41 14.51
CA ARG A 133 18.89 -9.87 15.86
C ARG A 133 20.26 -10.60 15.93
N SER A 134 20.78 -11.08 14.79
CA SER A 134 22.07 -11.80 14.71
C SER A 134 23.31 -10.91 14.55
N ARG A 135 23.17 -9.59 14.31
CA ARG A 135 24.31 -8.66 14.16
C ARG A 135 24.51 -7.78 15.40
N HIS A 136 24.49 -8.38 16.58
CA HIS A 136 25.07 -7.72 17.75
C HIS A 136 26.59 -7.82 17.64
N CYS A 137 27.23 -6.86 16.97
CA CYS A 137 28.62 -6.58 17.30
C CYS A 137 28.61 -6.14 18.77
N ARG A 138 29.23 -6.94 19.65
CA ARG A 138 29.57 -6.48 21.00
C ARG A 138 30.26 -5.12 20.84
N PRO A 139 29.84 -4.07 21.58
CA PRO A 139 30.64 -2.86 21.60
C PRO A 139 32.05 -3.28 22.04
N ALA A 140 33.06 -2.88 21.26
CA ALA A 140 34.45 -3.11 21.64
C ALA A 140 34.63 -2.55 23.06
N ALA A 141 35.16 -3.38 23.96
CA ALA A 141 35.44 -2.97 25.33
C ALA A 141 36.22 -1.65 25.27
N VAL A 142 35.68 -0.61 25.92
CA VAL A 142 36.42 0.63 26.15
C VAL A 142 37.67 0.24 26.92
N ALA A 143 38.83 0.30 26.25
CA ALA A 143 40.11 0.09 26.89
C ALA A 143 40.27 1.19 27.95
N THR A 144 40.15 0.80 29.22
CA THR A 144 40.64 1.61 30.33
C THR A 144 42.15 1.71 30.19
N ASN A 145 42.64 2.85 29.71
CA ASN A 145 44.08 3.16 29.69
C ASN A 145 44.60 3.20 31.14
N PRO A 146 45.58 2.37 31.52
CA PRO A 146 46.35 2.60 32.73
C PRO A 146 47.49 3.57 32.37
N GLY A 147 47.43 4.79 32.89
CA GLY A 147 48.40 5.83 32.57
C GLY A 147 48.75 6.71 33.76
N ILE A 148 49.58 6.17 34.64
CA ILE A 148 50.85 6.78 35.12
C ILE A 148 50.76 8.13 35.84
N SER A 149 51.08 8.11 37.13
CA SER A 149 51.98 9.10 37.75
C SER A 149 52.82 8.40 38.84
N THR A 150 54.07 8.15 38.50
CA THR A 150 55.21 7.91 39.41
C THR A 150 56.03 9.21 39.50
N PRO A 151 56.98 9.32 40.44
CA PRO A 151 57.06 8.80 41.80
C PRO A 151 56.82 9.89 42.88
#